data_AF-A0A355UQM9-F1
#
_entry.id   AF-A0A355UQM9-F1
#
_cell.length_a   1.000
_cell.length_b   1.000
_cell.length_c   1.000
_cell.angle_alpha   90.00
_cell.angle_beta   90.00
_cell.angle_gamma   90.00
#
_symmetry.space_group_name_H-M   'P 1'
#
loop_
_entity.id
_entity.type
_entity.pdbx_description
1 polymer ?
#
loop_
_entity_poly.entity_id
_entity_poly.type
_entity_poly.pdbx_seq_one_letter_code
_entity_poly.pdbx_strand_id
1 'polypeptide(L)'
;MNSFKETLERIEVPPHPLVEALEFMRGFVPNATNIGESGDRNDLYFLIDTMNEAIKEAVPGSVCAAGCSRCCYFPIALFNISPLEWRTIEVFLDGMEEEGRERILGNFRRDFKKKTKQLSLIQWIVDRPISFVPKLGGLPCPFLEKGNCAIYPARPLYCRTFGYYTVVSGMIGNPRFYSCGVQGNALEAQLRKAGPQVGLPSANPLIYQLDLLNRLDFPKWTGWRLLLNLFGFYPDYPVILKERWLQKYEIGRR
;
A
#
# COMPACT_ATOMS: atom_id res chain seq x y z
N MET A 1 -37.63 -24.39 -22.46
CA MET A 1 -36.90 -23.84 -21.31
C MET A 1 -35.50 -23.52 -21.80
N ASN A 2 -35.27 -22.28 -22.23
CA ASN A 2 -33.93 -21.86 -22.63
C ASN A 2 -33.01 -21.97 -21.42
N SER A 3 -31.82 -22.50 -21.67
CA SER A 3 -30.83 -22.76 -20.64
C SER A 3 -30.46 -21.43 -19.96
N PHE A 4 -30.35 -21.41 -18.64
CA PHE A 4 -29.87 -20.24 -17.88
C PHE A 4 -28.52 -19.72 -18.44
N LYS A 5 -27.73 -20.60 -19.05
CA LYS A 5 -26.51 -20.29 -19.80
C LYS A 5 -26.75 -19.42 -21.05
N GLU A 6 -27.79 -19.70 -21.83
CA GLU A 6 -28.14 -18.93 -23.04
C GLU A 6 -28.70 -17.53 -22.72
N THR A 7 -29.20 -17.32 -21.50
CA THR A 7 -29.69 -16.01 -21.04
C THR A 7 -28.53 -15.11 -20.57
N LEU A 8 -27.44 -15.71 -20.05
CA LEU A 8 -26.25 -14.97 -19.62
C LEU A 8 -25.36 -14.55 -20.81
N GLU A 9 -25.33 -15.34 -21.90
CA GLU A 9 -24.54 -15.02 -23.11
C GLU A 9 -25.12 -13.86 -23.94
N ARG A 10 -26.35 -13.39 -23.66
CA ARG A 10 -27.00 -12.28 -24.38
C ARG A 10 -26.94 -10.93 -23.69
N ILE A 11 -26.34 -10.86 -22.51
CA ILE A 11 -26.14 -9.57 -21.83
C ILE A 11 -24.72 -9.12 -22.16
N GLU A 12 -24.55 -8.44 -23.29
CA GLU A 12 -23.41 -7.55 -23.52
C GLU A 12 -23.50 -6.41 -22.50
N VAL A 13 -23.06 -6.67 -21.27
CA VAL A 13 -22.77 -5.60 -20.32
C VAL A 13 -21.50 -4.94 -20.87
N PRO A 14 -21.53 -3.66 -21.29
CA PRO A 14 -20.31 -2.98 -21.69
C PRO A 14 -19.30 -3.09 -20.53
N PRO A 15 -18.02 -3.39 -20.81
CA PRO A 15 -17.05 -3.59 -19.76
C PRO A 15 -17.00 -2.34 -18.88
N HIS A 16 -17.34 -2.52 -17.62
CA HIS A 16 -17.32 -1.43 -16.64
C HIS A 16 -15.86 -0.91 -16.57
N PRO A 17 -15.60 0.41 -16.50
CA PRO A 17 -14.21 0.93 -16.47
C PRO A 17 -13.32 0.29 -15.38
N LEU A 18 -13.90 -0.02 -14.21
CA LEU A 18 -13.30 -0.86 -13.16
C LEU A 18 -12.84 -2.24 -13.68
N VAL A 19 -13.64 -2.95 -14.46
CA VAL A 19 -13.30 -4.28 -15.00
C VAL A 19 -12.09 -4.17 -15.94
N GLU A 20 -12.09 -3.21 -16.86
CA GLU A 20 -10.96 -3.00 -17.78
C GLU A 20 -9.66 -2.65 -17.03
N ALA A 21 -9.74 -1.76 -16.03
CA ALA A 21 -8.60 -1.41 -15.19
C ALA A 21 -8.08 -2.61 -14.38
N LEU A 22 -8.97 -3.48 -13.91
CA LEU A 22 -8.59 -4.70 -13.18
C LEU A 22 -7.94 -5.74 -14.09
N GLU A 23 -8.47 -5.95 -15.29
CA GLU A 23 -7.88 -6.87 -16.27
C GLU A 23 -6.51 -6.38 -16.73
N PHE A 24 -6.39 -5.09 -17.02
CA PHE A 24 -5.11 -4.44 -17.29
C PHE A 24 -4.11 -4.73 -16.17
N MET A 25 -4.46 -4.45 -14.92
CA MET A 25 -3.58 -4.70 -13.77
C MET A 25 -3.15 -6.15 -13.64
N ARG A 26 -4.08 -7.10 -13.79
CA ARG A 26 -3.77 -8.54 -13.69
C ARG A 26 -2.78 -8.99 -14.75
N GLY A 27 -2.85 -8.41 -15.95
CA GLY A 27 -1.92 -8.73 -17.04
C GLY A 27 -0.51 -8.15 -16.86
N PHE A 28 -0.38 -6.98 -16.22
CA PHE A 28 0.90 -6.26 -16.16
C PHE A 28 1.64 -6.36 -14.82
N VAL A 29 0.94 -6.53 -13.69
CA VAL A 29 1.60 -6.61 -12.36
C VAL A 29 2.70 -7.67 -12.31
N PRO A 30 2.51 -8.92 -12.79
CA PRO A 30 3.58 -9.93 -12.75
C PRO A 30 4.82 -9.57 -13.57
N ASN A 31 4.66 -8.68 -14.55
CA ASN A 31 5.71 -8.27 -15.49
C ASN A 31 6.40 -6.96 -15.07
N ALA A 32 5.98 -6.33 -13.97
CA ALA A 32 6.65 -5.13 -13.47
C ALA A 32 8.10 -5.46 -13.09
N THR A 33 9.06 -4.66 -13.54
CA THR A 33 10.51 -4.84 -13.33
C THR A 33 11.13 -3.76 -12.45
N ASN A 34 10.40 -2.68 -12.15
CA ASN A 34 10.87 -1.59 -11.30
C ASN A 34 9.71 -0.98 -10.48
N ILE A 35 10.04 -0.03 -9.60
CA ILE A 35 9.05 0.79 -8.88
C ILE A 35 9.45 2.26 -8.95
N GLY A 36 8.53 3.15 -9.31
CA GLY A 36 8.72 4.60 -9.26
C GLY A 36 9.83 5.14 -10.17
N GLU A 37 10.24 4.41 -11.21
CA GLU A 37 11.33 4.78 -12.11
C GLU A 37 10.82 5.11 -13.51
N SER A 38 10.17 4.16 -14.19
CA SER A 38 9.85 4.30 -15.62
C SER A 38 8.51 4.97 -15.92
N GLY A 39 7.56 4.98 -14.98
CA GLY A 39 6.24 5.57 -15.23
C GLY A 39 5.48 4.88 -16.37
N ASP A 40 5.75 3.59 -16.59
CA ASP A 40 5.18 2.79 -17.67
C ASP A 40 4.64 1.44 -17.13
N ARG A 41 4.28 0.52 -18.03
CA ARG A 41 3.72 -0.79 -17.65
C ARG A 41 4.71 -1.72 -16.94
N ASN A 42 5.99 -1.37 -16.91
CA ASN A 42 7.02 -2.10 -16.17
C ASN A 42 7.18 -1.55 -14.74
N ASP A 43 6.57 -0.41 -14.43
CA ASP A 43 6.61 0.21 -13.10
C ASP A 43 5.39 -0.19 -12.26
N LEU A 44 5.62 -0.90 -11.17
CA LEU A 44 4.56 -1.38 -10.27
C LEU A 44 3.74 -0.21 -9.69
N TYR A 45 4.38 0.92 -9.37
CA TYR A 45 3.68 2.08 -8.79
C TYR A 45 2.83 2.80 -9.82
N PHE A 46 3.30 2.90 -11.06
CA PHE A 46 2.50 3.43 -12.17
C PHE A 46 1.23 2.62 -12.39
N LEU A 47 1.36 1.29 -12.41
CA LEU A 47 0.23 0.38 -12.55
C LEU A 47 -0.81 0.60 -11.43
N ILE A 48 -0.36 0.63 -10.17
CA ILE A 48 -1.23 0.85 -9.01
C ILE A 48 -1.93 2.21 -9.06
N ASP A 49 -1.20 3.28 -9.35
CA ASP A 49 -1.78 4.62 -9.41
C ASP A 49 -2.78 4.75 -10.57
N THR A 50 -2.49 4.13 -11.72
CA THR A 50 -3.43 4.08 -12.85
C THR A 50 -4.73 3.39 -12.46
N MET A 51 -4.65 2.26 -11.76
CA MET A 51 -5.81 1.55 -11.24
C MET A 51 -6.58 2.40 -10.21
N ASN A 52 -5.89 3.08 -9.31
CA ASN A 52 -6.51 3.92 -8.30
C ASN A 52 -7.31 5.07 -8.93
N GLU A 53 -6.77 5.73 -9.95
CA GLU A 53 -7.50 6.77 -10.67
C GLU A 53 -8.72 6.20 -11.39
N ALA A 54 -8.60 5.04 -12.04
CA ALA A 54 -9.75 4.37 -12.65
C ALA A 54 -10.85 4.00 -11.61
N ILE A 55 -10.47 3.52 -10.43
CA ILE A 55 -11.45 3.27 -9.35
C ILE A 55 -12.09 4.57 -8.88
N LYS A 56 -11.30 5.63 -8.70
CA LYS A 56 -11.78 6.92 -8.22
C LYS A 56 -12.78 7.56 -9.18
N GLU A 57 -12.55 7.46 -10.49
CA GLU A 57 -13.49 7.90 -11.52
C GLU A 57 -14.78 7.06 -11.51
N ALA A 58 -14.64 5.75 -11.29
CA ALA A 58 -15.75 4.81 -11.30
C ALA A 58 -16.59 4.79 -10.01
N VAL A 59 -16.11 5.38 -8.91
CA VAL A 59 -16.74 5.30 -7.57
C VAL A 59 -17.20 6.67 -7.09
N PRO A 60 -18.47 7.05 -7.33
CA PRO A 60 -19.06 8.25 -6.76
C PRO A 60 -18.93 8.28 -5.23
N GLY A 61 -18.43 9.38 -4.68
CA GLY A 61 -18.18 9.54 -3.25
C GLY A 61 -16.85 9.00 -2.76
N SER A 62 -15.95 8.57 -3.67
CA SER A 62 -14.54 8.33 -3.34
C SER A 62 -13.92 9.61 -2.76
N VAL A 63 -13.27 9.50 -1.60
CA VAL A 63 -12.63 10.60 -0.88
C VAL A 63 -11.11 10.46 -0.81
N CYS A 64 -10.57 9.37 -1.37
CA CYS A 64 -9.14 9.09 -1.32
C CYS A 64 -8.42 9.76 -2.50
N ALA A 65 -7.84 10.93 -2.26
CA ALA A 65 -7.06 11.67 -3.26
C ALA A 65 -5.90 12.42 -2.61
N ALA A 66 -5.02 13.00 -3.43
CA ALA A 66 -4.07 14.00 -2.98
C ALA A 66 -4.84 15.08 -2.20
N GLY A 67 -4.34 15.46 -1.02
CA GLY A 67 -5.07 16.36 -0.12
C GLY A 67 -5.75 15.69 1.08
N CYS A 68 -5.94 14.36 1.04
CA CYS A 68 -6.50 13.61 2.17
C CYS A 68 -5.40 13.06 3.09
N SER A 69 -5.50 13.33 4.40
CA SER A 69 -4.54 12.84 5.42
C SER A 69 -5.04 11.65 6.25
N ARG A 70 -6.19 11.05 5.91
CA ARG A 70 -6.79 10.01 6.79
C ARG A 70 -5.84 8.84 7.02
N CYS A 71 -5.17 8.35 5.98
CA CYS A 71 -4.19 7.27 6.10
C CYS A 71 -2.96 7.67 6.94
N CYS A 72 -2.59 8.95 6.97
CA CYS A 72 -1.45 9.44 7.75
C CYS A 72 -1.65 9.32 9.27
N TYR A 73 -2.88 9.16 9.74
CA TYR A 73 -3.20 8.91 11.15
C TYR A 73 -3.36 7.41 11.48
N PHE A 74 -3.23 6.54 10.48
CA PHE A 74 -3.10 5.09 10.64
C PHE A 74 -1.72 4.64 10.14
N PRO A 75 -0.59 5.11 10.71
CA PRO A 75 0.74 4.85 10.17
C PRO A 75 1.24 3.43 10.49
N ILE A 76 0.38 2.42 10.30
CA ILE A 76 0.78 1.01 10.20
C ILE A 76 1.81 0.86 9.07
N ALA A 77 1.74 1.73 8.05
CA ALA A 77 2.55 1.71 6.83
C ALA A 77 4.03 2.09 7.00
N LEU A 78 4.45 2.76 8.08
CA LEU A 78 5.87 3.13 8.24
C LEU A 78 6.77 1.95 8.61
N PHE A 79 6.17 0.81 8.94
CA PHE A 79 6.88 -0.33 9.51
C PHE A 79 7.12 -1.45 8.49
N ASN A 80 6.39 -1.44 7.36
CA ASN A 80 6.54 -2.38 6.24
C ASN A 80 6.93 -1.67 4.93
N ILE A 81 7.93 -0.80 4.97
CA ILE A 81 8.51 -0.16 3.78
C ILE A 81 9.73 -0.96 3.35
N SER A 82 9.76 -1.39 2.09
CA SER A 82 10.86 -2.19 1.53
C SER A 82 12.15 -1.36 1.34
N PRO A 83 13.31 -2.03 1.23
CA PRO A 83 14.57 -1.44 0.78
C PRO A 83 14.43 -0.58 -0.49
N LEU A 84 13.78 -1.14 -1.52
CA LEU A 84 13.55 -0.48 -2.80
C LEU A 84 12.62 0.73 -2.66
N GLU A 85 11.57 0.61 -1.83
CA GLU A 85 10.67 1.73 -1.54
C GLU A 85 11.38 2.85 -0.77
N TRP A 86 12.26 2.50 0.18
CA TRP A 86 13.10 3.49 0.87
C TRP A 86 14.01 4.23 -0.09
N ARG A 87 14.62 3.53 -1.07
CA ARG A 87 15.41 4.18 -2.11
C ARG A 87 14.57 5.20 -2.89
N THR A 88 13.34 4.84 -3.24
CA THR A 88 12.41 5.75 -3.94
C THR A 88 12.12 7.00 -3.11
N ILE A 89 11.88 6.81 -1.80
CA ILE A 89 11.66 7.91 -0.85
C ILE A 89 12.92 8.79 -0.73
N GLU A 90 14.11 8.19 -0.62
CA GLU A 90 15.37 8.93 -0.52
C GLU A 90 15.62 9.78 -1.75
N VAL A 91 15.46 9.22 -2.96
CA VAL A 91 15.59 9.98 -4.22
C VAL A 91 14.63 11.16 -4.24
N PHE A 92 13.39 10.96 -3.80
CA PHE A 92 12.42 12.03 -3.71
C PHE A 92 12.83 13.11 -2.70
N LEU A 93 13.24 12.72 -1.49
CA LEU A 93 13.70 13.65 -0.44
C LEU A 93 14.95 14.42 -0.85
N ASP A 94 15.87 13.79 -1.56
CA ASP A 94 17.11 14.41 -2.01
C ASP A 94 16.82 15.48 -3.10
N GLY A 95 15.69 15.35 -3.82
CA GLY A 95 15.16 16.37 -4.75
C GLY A 95 14.25 17.43 -4.12
N MET A 96 13.92 17.35 -2.83
CA MET A 96 13.10 18.36 -2.14
C MET A 96 13.91 19.59 -1.73
N GLU A 97 13.23 20.72 -1.59
CA GLU A 97 13.79 21.92 -0.96
C GLU A 97 14.28 21.61 0.46
N GLU A 98 15.43 22.17 0.82
CA GLU A 98 16.11 21.92 2.09
C GLU A 98 15.20 22.18 3.29
N GLU A 99 14.44 23.28 3.27
CA GLU A 99 13.53 23.63 4.35
C GLU A 99 12.42 22.58 4.54
N GLY A 100 11.85 22.09 3.43
CA GLY A 100 10.85 21.01 3.45
C GLY A 100 11.43 19.69 3.94
N ARG A 101 12.63 19.34 3.49
CA ARG A 101 13.34 18.13 3.94
C ARG A 101 13.62 18.18 5.44
N GLU A 102 14.15 19.28 5.96
CA GLU A 102 14.43 19.41 7.41
C GLU A 102 13.17 19.36 8.27
N ARG A 103 12.03 19.88 7.79
CA ARG A 103 10.75 19.74 8.51
C ARG A 103 10.35 18.26 8.64
N ILE A 104 10.45 17.49 7.56
CA ILE A 104 10.18 16.04 7.58
C ILE A 104 11.14 15.34 8.54
N LEU A 105 12.45 15.56 8.41
CA LEU A 105 13.46 14.94 9.26
C LEU A 105 13.28 15.32 10.74
N GLY A 106 12.88 16.56 11.02
CA GLY A 106 12.51 17.03 12.35
C GLY A 106 11.34 16.26 12.95
N ASN A 107 10.32 15.92 12.15
CA ASN A 107 9.20 15.07 12.61
C ASN A 107 9.68 13.67 12.98
N PHE A 108 10.59 13.09 12.18
CA PHE A 108 11.20 11.81 12.52
C PHE A 108 12.00 11.89 13.81
N ARG A 109 12.90 12.88 13.97
CA ARG A 109 13.71 13.08 15.19
C ARG A 109 12.84 13.24 16.45
N ARG A 110 11.76 14.03 16.36
CA ARG A 110 10.82 14.29 17.45
C ARG A 110 10.12 13.03 17.92
N ASP A 111 9.61 12.25 16.97
CA ASP A 111 8.75 11.10 17.29
C ASP A 111 9.54 9.80 17.43
N PHE A 112 10.83 9.77 17.07
CA PHE A 112 11.65 8.56 17.01
C PHE A 112 11.59 7.74 18.30
N LYS A 113 11.83 8.35 19.47
CA LYS A 113 11.82 7.65 20.77
C LYS A 113 10.44 7.12 21.17
N LYS A 114 9.35 7.79 20.76
CA LYS A 114 7.98 7.32 21.01
C LYS A 114 7.62 6.20 20.05
N LYS A 115 8.07 6.31 18.80
CA LYS A 115 7.91 5.31 17.75
C LYS A 115 8.70 4.04 18.04
N THR A 116 9.91 4.09 18.60
CA THR A 116 10.70 2.89 19.00
C THR A 116 10.08 2.08 20.13
N LYS A 117 9.41 2.71 21.11
CA LYS A 117 8.63 2.00 22.13
C LYS A 117 7.34 1.39 21.57
N GLN A 118 6.67 2.08 20.64
CA GLN A 118 5.53 1.48 19.93
C GLN A 118 5.98 0.34 19.02
N LEU A 119 7.16 0.44 18.39
CA LEU A 119 7.77 -0.60 17.55
C LEU A 119 7.94 -1.93 18.29
N SER A 120 8.45 -1.94 19.53
CA SER A 120 8.56 -3.19 20.31
C SER A 120 7.21 -3.81 20.65
N LEU A 121 6.15 -3.00 20.74
CA LEU A 121 4.78 -3.46 21.02
C LEU A 121 4.05 -3.91 19.74
N ILE A 122 4.28 -3.23 18.62
CA ILE A 122 3.72 -3.56 17.30
C ILE A 122 4.35 -4.83 16.74
N GLN A 123 5.67 -5.02 16.88
CA GLN A 123 6.36 -6.25 16.47
C GLN A 123 5.73 -7.51 17.08
N TRP A 124 5.20 -7.40 18.30
CA TRP A 124 4.44 -8.47 18.98
C TRP A 124 3.01 -8.66 18.43
N ILE A 125 2.45 -7.65 17.77
CA ILE A 125 1.08 -7.62 17.21
C ILE A 125 1.04 -8.04 15.73
N VAL A 126 2.11 -7.84 14.93
CA VAL A 126 2.10 -8.17 13.49
C VAL A 126 1.93 -9.68 13.22
N ASP A 127 2.26 -10.54 14.19
CA ASP A 127 1.97 -11.98 14.15
C ASP A 127 0.49 -12.33 14.46
N ARG A 128 -0.38 -11.33 14.64
CA ARG A 128 -1.82 -11.49 14.90
C ARG A 128 -2.66 -10.96 13.72
N PRO A 129 -3.89 -11.47 13.53
CA PRO A 129 -4.81 -11.00 12.49
C PRO A 129 -5.02 -9.48 12.58
N ILE A 130 -5.16 -8.79 11.44
CA ILE A 130 -5.35 -7.31 11.34
C ILE A 130 -6.45 -6.77 12.26
N SER A 131 -7.43 -7.60 12.65
CA SER A 131 -8.47 -7.27 13.65
C SER A 131 -7.93 -7.02 15.07
N PHE A 132 -6.69 -7.38 15.36
CA PHE A 132 -6.04 -7.21 16.67
C PHE A 132 -5.09 -6.01 16.73
N VAL A 133 -4.89 -5.26 15.64
CA VAL A 133 -4.13 -4.01 15.70
C VAL A 133 -4.94 -3.05 16.58
N PRO A 134 -4.51 -2.75 17.82
CA PRO A 134 -5.24 -1.84 18.69
C PRO A 134 -5.30 -0.47 18.02
N LYS A 135 -6.04 0.47 18.60
CA LYS A 135 -5.87 1.90 18.31
C LYS A 135 -4.42 2.32 18.62
N LEU A 136 -3.48 1.99 17.74
CA LEU A 136 -2.15 2.58 17.60
C LEU A 136 -2.25 3.96 16.93
N GLY A 137 -3.46 4.53 16.90
CA GLY A 137 -3.71 5.92 16.61
C GLY A 137 -3.25 6.76 17.78
N GLY A 138 -2.07 7.34 17.64
CA GLY A 138 -1.57 8.33 18.59
C GLY A 138 -0.49 9.22 18.01
N LEU A 139 0.27 8.73 17.03
CA LEU A 139 1.29 9.54 16.37
C LEU A 139 0.95 9.67 14.88
N PRO A 140 0.93 10.88 14.31
CA PRO A 140 0.83 11.05 12.88
C PRO A 140 2.07 10.48 12.17
N CYS A 141 1.88 10.17 10.89
CA CYS A 141 2.98 9.87 9.96
C CYS A 141 4.02 11.03 10.00
N PRO A 142 5.34 10.75 10.10
CA PRO A 142 6.37 11.77 10.01
C PRO A 142 6.32 12.61 8.73
N PHE A 143 5.84 12.01 7.64
CA PHE A 143 5.68 12.68 6.35
C PHE A 143 4.40 13.54 6.28
N LEU A 144 3.58 13.59 7.33
CA LEU A 144 2.41 14.46 7.37
C LEU A 144 2.83 15.90 7.63
N GLU A 145 2.52 16.78 6.69
CA GLU A 145 2.79 18.22 6.77
C GLU A 145 1.52 19.00 6.44
N LYS A 146 1.07 19.86 7.38
CA LYS A 146 -0.11 20.73 7.20
C LYS A 146 -1.35 20.02 6.64
N GLY A 147 -1.59 18.77 7.06
CA GLY A 147 -2.73 17.97 6.58
C GLY A 147 -2.51 17.27 5.23
N ASN A 148 -1.28 17.26 4.71
CA ASN A 148 -0.93 16.66 3.42
C ASN A 148 0.26 15.70 3.57
N CYS A 149 0.32 14.67 2.72
CA CYS A 149 1.49 13.81 2.64
C CYS A 149 2.60 14.54 1.86
N ALA A 150 3.71 14.87 2.51
CA ALA A 150 4.84 15.57 1.89
C ALA A 150 5.54 14.73 0.83
N ILE A 151 5.40 13.40 0.88
CA ILE A 151 5.96 12.46 -0.09
C ILE A 151 4.87 11.78 -0.94
N TYR A 152 3.74 12.44 -1.18
CA TYR A 152 2.61 11.81 -1.90
C TYR A 152 3.01 11.12 -3.22
N PRO A 153 3.91 11.67 -4.07
CA PRO A 153 4.37 10.99 -5.28
C PRO A 153 5.25 9.77 -5.02
N ALA A 154 6.04 9.77 -3.93
CA ALA A 154 6.96 8.71 -3.53
C ALA A 154 6.39 7.81 -2.41
N ARG A 155 5.06 7.82 -2.23
CA ARG A 155 4.39 7.05 -1.17
C ARG A 155 4.60 5.54 -1.38
N PRO A 156 4.80 4.76 -0.31
CA PRO A 156 5.02 3.32 -0.42
C PRO A 156 3.75 2.56 -0.81
N LEU A 157 3.89 1.28 -1.16
CA LEU A 157 2.84 0.35 -1.60
C LEU A 157 1.65 0.34 -0.63
N TYR A 158 1.89 0.24 0.67
CA TYR A 158 0.83 0.29 1.68
C TYR A 158 0.02 1.59 1.61
N CYS A 159 0.67 2.73 1.34
CA CYS A 159 -0.03 4.01 1.20
C CYS A 159 -0.78 4.12 -0.14
N ARG A 160 -0.23 3.56 -1.23
CA ARG A 160 -0.90 3.53 -2.55
C ARG A 160 -2.13 2.63 -2.56
N THR A 161 -2.06 1.51 -1.84
CA THR A 161 -3.14 0.52 -1.81
C THR A 161 -4.19 0.84 -0.73
N PHE A 162 -3.90 1.76 0.18
CA PHE A 162 -4.87 2.20 1.17
C PHE A 162 -6.04 2.93 0.48
N GLY A 163 -7.23 2.36 0.58
CA GLY A 163 -8.45 2.92 0.02
C GLY A 163 -9.11 2.07 -1.06
N TYR A 164 -8.34 1.22 -1.72
CA TYR A 164 -8.68 0.74 -3.07
C TYR A 164 -8.55 -0.77 -3.27
N TYR A 165 -8.09 -1.52 -2.26
CA TYR A 165 -7.78 -2.94 -2.40
C TYR A 165 -8.38 -3.78 -1.28
N THR A 166 -8.62 -5.06 -1.59
CA THR A 166 -9.09 -6.05 -0.63
C THR A 166 -7.91 -6.69 0.09
N VAL A 167 -8.14 -7.06 1.34
CA VAL A 167 -7.25 -7.86 2.17
C VAL A 167 -7.99 -9.10 2.57
N VAL A 168 -7.35 -10.24 2.37
CA VAL A 168 -7.86 -11.55 2.80
C VAL A 168 -7.11 -11.94 4.06
N SER A 169 -7.82 -12.05 5.18
CA SER A 169 -7.22 -12.37 6.48
C SER A 169 -7.12 -13.89 6.67
N GLY A 170 -6.01 -14.51 6.23
CA GLY A 170 -5.76 -15.95 6.36
C GLY A 170 -6.56 -16.84 5.40
N MET A 171 -6.43 -18.16 5.52
CA MET A 171 -7.04 -19.13 4.59
C MET A 171 -8.59 -19.17 4.61
N ILE A 172 -9.24 -18.69 5.68
CA ILE A 172 -10.71 -18.75 5.86
C ILE A 172 -11.26 -17.38 6.30
N GLY A 173 -10.62 -16.29 5.88
CA GLY A 173 -11.04 -14.93 6.23
C GLY A 173 -12.07 -14.35 5.26
N ASN A 174 -13.04 -13.60 5.80
CA ASN A 174 -13.87 -12.74 4.95
C ASN A 174 -13.01 -11.60 4.36
N PRO A 175 -13.15 -11.29 3.06
CA PRO A 175 -12.43 -10.19 2.44
C PRO A 175 -12.86 -8.86 3.08
N ARG A 176 -11.89 -7.98 3.34
CA ARG A 176 -12.13 -6.63 3.87
C ARG A 176 -11.35 -5.61 3.07
N PHE A 177 -11.84 -4.37 2.96
CA PHE A 177 -11.07 -3.31 2.34
C PHE A 177 -9.96 -2.80 3.27
N TYR A 178 -8.76 -2.61 2.72
CA TYR A 178 -7.71 -1.86 3.42
C TYR A 178 -7.97 -0.37 3.26
N SER A 179 -8.82 0.21 4.11
CA SER A 179 -9.31 1.56 3.88
C SER A 179 -9.77 2.24 5.16
N CYS A 180 -9.93 3.56 5.09
CA CYS A 180 -10.71 4.28 6.10
C CYS A 180 -12.20 3.98 5.90
N GLY A 181 -13.00 4.07 6.96
CA GLY A 181 -14.42 3.71 6.90
C GLY A 181 -15.21 4.45 5.80
N VAL A 182 -14.91 5.73 5.54
CA VAL A 182 -15.61 6.51 4.50
C VAL A 182 -15.34 5.95 3.11
N GLN A 183 -14.07 5.77 2.75
CA GLN A 183 -13.69 5.25 1.44
C GLN A 183 -14.12 3.77 1.28
N GLY A 184 -13.95 2.95 2.32
CA GLY A 184 -14.40 1.56 2.30
C GLY A 184 -15.89 1.42 2.07
N ASN A 185 -16.72 2.23 2.73
CA ASN A 185 -18.17 2.22 2.55
C ASN A 185 -18.59 2.67 1.15
N ALA A 186 -17.94 3.71 0.60
CA ALA A 186 -18.20 4.17 -0.76
C ALA A 186 -17.90 3.07 -1.78
N LEU A 187 -16.75 2.40 -1.64
CA LEU A 187 -16.31 1.33 -2.52
C LEU A 187 -17.22 0.08 -2.41
N GLU A 188 -17.55 -0.34 -1.19
CA GLU A 188 -18.45 -1.48 -0.96
C GLU A 188 -19.84 -1.24 -1.58
N ALA A 189 -20.38 -0.02 -1.43
CA ALA A 189 -21.66 0.34 -1.99
C ALA A 189 -21.69 0.26 -3.53
N GLN A 190 -20.59 0.62 -4.20
CA GLN A 190 -20.49 0.53 -5.66
C GLN A 190 -20.24 -0.89 -6.14
N LEU A 191 -19.38 -1.67 -5.46
CA LEU A 191 -19.13 -3.06 -5.81
C LEU A 191 -20.40 -3.92 -5.70
N ARG A 192 -21.25 -3.67 -4.70
CA ARG A 192 -22.57 -4.32 -4.59
C ARG A 192 -23.48 -4.03 -5.79
N LYS A 193 -23.37 -2.85 -6.41
CA LYS A 193 -24.14 -2.47 -7.61
C LYS A 193 -23.53 -3.03 -8.90
N ALA A 194 -22.21 -3.11 -8.96
CA ALA A 194 -21.48 -3.65 -10.11
C ALA A 194 -21.65 -5.18 -10.26
N GLY A 195 -22.16 -5.86 -9.21
CA GLY A 195 -22.47 -7.27 -9.23
C GLY A 195 -21.27 -8.18 -8.95
N PRO A 196 -21.47 -9.51 -8.93
CA PRO A 196 -20.46 -10.49 -8.51
C PRO A 196 -19.21 -10.56 -9.41
N GLN A 197 -19.20 -9.86 -10.54
CA GLN A 197 -18.13 -9.93 -11.53
C GLN A 197 -16.95 -8.99 -11.19
N VAL A 198 -17.17 -7.97 -10.36
CA VAL A 198 -16.14 -6.98 -10.01
C VAL A 198 -15.50 -7.34 -8.66
N GLY A 199 -14.45 -8.15 -8.71
CA GLY A 199 -13.58 -8.43 -7.57
C GLY A 199 -12.31 -7.59 -7.64
N LEU A 200 -12.14 -6.65 -6.70
CA LEU A 200 -10.88 -5.91 -6.56
C LEU A 200 -9.72 -6.87 -6.24
N PRO A 201 -8.50 -6.57 -6.72
CA PRO A 201 -7.36 -7.43 -6.49
C PRO A 201 -6.98 -7.38 -5.02
N SER A 202 -6.55 -8.52 -4.51
CA SER A 202 -5.98 -8.60 -3.18
C SER A 202 -4.67 -7.80 -3.14
N ALA A 203 -4.36 -7.17 -2.01
CA ALA A 203 -3.06 -6.52 -1.81
C ALA A 203 -1.89 -7.52 -1.89
N ASN A 204 -2.13 -8.80 -1.61
CA ASN A 204 -1.11 -9.87 -1.54
C ASN A 204 -0.29 -10.02 -2.85
N PRO A 205 -0.89 -10.12 -4.06
CA PRO A 205 -0.17 -10.10 -5.33
C PRO A 205 0.81 -8.93 -5.51
N LEU A 206 0.43 -7.72 -5.10
CA LEU A 206 1.29 -6.54 -5.23
C LEU A 206 2.47 -6.62 -4.27
N ILE A 207 2.24 -7.10 -3.04
CA ILE A 207 3.31 -7.33 -2.06
C ILE A 207 4.26 -8.43 -2.56
N TYR A 208 3.74 -9.48 -3.17
CA TYR A 208 4.54 -10.54 -3.77
C TYR A 208 5.44 -10.00 -4.88
N GLN A 209 4.89 -9.20 -5.81
CA GLN A 209 5.69 -8.58 -6.87
C GLN A 209 6.77 -7.66 -6.29
N LEU A 210 6.42 -6.84 -5.30
CA LEU A 210 7.39 -5.98 -4.62
C LEU A 210 8.51 -6.82 -3.96
N ASP A 211 8.20 -7.93 -3.29
CA ASP A 211 9.21 -8.81 -2.70
C ASP A 211 10.13 -9.40 -3.78
N LEU A 212 9.59 -9.81 -4.94
CA LEU A 212 10.40 -10.26 -6.08
C LEU A 212 11.37 -9.17 -6.56
N LEU A 213 10.89 -7.94 -6.74
CA LEU A 213 11.74 -6.81 -7.16
C LEU A 213 12.83 -6.51 -6.13
N ASN A 214 12.50 -6.55 -4.84
CA ASN A 214 13.49 -6.38 -3.79
C ASN A 214 14.55 -7.48 -3.79
N ARG A 215 14.24 -8.71 -4.22
CA ARG A 215 15.23 -9.80 -4.32
C ARG A 215 16.29 -9.54 -5.38
N LEU A 216 15.87 -9.02 -6.52
CA LEU A 216 16.76 -8.74 -7.64
C LEU A 216 17.82 -7.72 -7.23
N ASP A 217 17.40 -6.68 -6.49
CA ASP A 217 18.28 -5.63 -6.02
C ASP A 217 19.01 -5.95 -4.71
N PHE A 218 18.44 -6.82 -3.88
CA PHE A 218 18.94 -7.15 -2.54
C PHE A 218 18.93 -8.68 -2.28
N PRO A 219 19.74 -9.47 -3.01
CA PRO A 219 19.68 -10.94 -3.01
C PRO A 219 20.07 -11.62 -1.69
N LYS A 220 20.80 -10.93 -0.79
CA LYS A 220 21.24 -11.48 0.51
C LYS A 220 20.13 -11.58 1.57
N TRP A 221 18.88 -11.19 1.25
CA TRP A 221 17.89 -10.79 2.28
C TRP A 221 16.56 -11.56 2.28
N THR A 222 16.42 -12.67 1.53
CA THR A 222 15.08 -13.16 1.11
C THR A 222 14.80 -14.67 1.21
N GLY A 223 15.71 -15.49 1.72
CA GLY A 223 15.58 -16.97 1.70
C GLY A 223 14.37 -17.55 2.47
N TRP A 224 14.11 -17.11 3.70
CA TRP A 224 13.08 -17.71 4.59
C TRP A 224 11.67 -17.09 4.45
N ARG A 225 11.55 -15.97 3.71
CA ARG A 225 10.35 -15.13 3.65
C ARG A 225 9.25 -15.66 2.73
N LEU A 226 9.63 -16.41 1.69
CA LEU A 226 8.67 -16.94 0.71
C LEU A 226 7.76 -18.01 1.33
N LEU A 227 8.30 -18.79 2.27
CA LEU A 227 7.52 -19.76 3.06
C LEU A 227 6.48 -19.07 3.95
N LEU A 228 6.83 -17.96 4.61
CA LEU A 228 5.92 -17.23 5.49
C LEU A 228 4.83 -16.45 4.71
N ASN A 229 5.18 -15.86 3.55
CA ASN A 229 4.24 -15.17 2.68
C ASN A 229 3.17 -16.12 2.09
N LEU A 230 3.52 -17.38 1.80
CA LEU A 230 2.56 -18.41 1.37
C LEU A 230 1.48 -18.70 2.44
N PHE A 231 1.80 -18.45 3.72
CA PHE A 231 0.88 -18.61 4.84
C PHE A 231 0.25 -17.28 5.33
N GLY A 232 0.46 -16.17 4.61
CA GLY A 232 -0.10 -14.87 4.95
C GLY A 232 0.60 -14.15 6.11
N PHE A 233 1.82 -14.58 6.47
CA PHE A 233 2.67 -13.88 7.42
C PHE A 233 3.59 -12.92 6.68
N TYR A 234 3.54 -11.64 7.04
CA TYR A 234 4.36 -10.57 6.48
C TYR A 234 5.43 -10.16 7.49
N PRO A 235 6.58 -10.86 7.55
CA PRO A 235 7.66 -10.43 8.44
C PRO A 235 8.19 -9.07 7.98
N ASP A 236 8.44 -8.15 8.91
CA ASP A 236 8.94 -6.80 8.62
C ASP A 236 10.24 -6.82 7.80
N TYR A 237 10.47 -5.76 7.00
CA TYR A 237 11.75 -5.58 6.31
C TYR A 237 12.88 -5.39 7.32
N PRO A 238 14.10 -5.91 7.04
CA PRO A 238 15.16 -5.95 8.03
C PRO A 238 15.47 -4.55 8.56
N VAL A 239 15.52 -4.47 9.89
CA VAL A 239 15.78 -3.27 10.71
C VAL A 239 17.02 -2.49 10.23
N ILE A 240 17.98 -3.16 9.59
CA ILE A 240 19.28 -2.63 9.15
C ILE A 240 19.18 -1.50 8.10
N LEU A 241 18.22 -1.53 7.18
CA LEU A 241 18.10 -0.45 6.18
C LEU A 241 17.43 0.79 6.75
N LYS A 242 16.47 0.57 7.64
CA LYS A 242 15.94 1.62 8.50
C LYS A 242 17.07 2.21 9.36
N GLU A 243 17.96 1.39 9.93
CA GLU A 243 19.14 1.89 10.68
C GLU A 243 20.09 2.71 9.81
N ARG A 244 20.39 2.29 8.58
CA ARG A 244 21.20 3.08 7.63
C ARG A 244 20.56 4.42 7.32
N TRP A 245 19.26 4.43 7.06
CA TRP A 245 18.51 5.67 6.82
C TRP A 245 18.53 6.59 8.05
N LEU A 246 18.29 6.03 9.24
CA LEU A 246 18.39 6.75 10.51
C LEU A 246 19.81 7.29 10.76
N GLN A 247 20.84 6.55 10.37
CA GLN A 247 22.23 6.99 10.45
C GLN A 247 22.55 8.11 9.46
N LYS A 248 22.11 8.00 8.20
CA LYS A 248 22.29 9.00 7.13
C LYS A 248 21.73 10.36 7.56
N TYR A 249 20.55 10.38 8.16
CA TYR A 249 19.86 11.62 8.57
C TYR A 249 20.00 11.96 10.07
N GLU A 250 20.89 11.26 10.78
CA GLU A 250 21.19 11.46 12.21
C GLU A 250 19.97 11.38 13.14
N ILE A 251 19.01 10.55 12.78
CA ILE A 251 17.77 10.36 13.54
C ILE A 251 18.06 9.38 14.69
N GLY A 252 17.86 9.85 15.93
CA GLY A 252 17.99 9.03 17.13
C GLY A 252 19.36 9.07 17.80
N ARG A 253 20.35 9.80 17.27
CA ARG A 253 21.57 10.14 18.01
C ARG A 253 21.22 11.14 19.12
N ARG A 254 21.49 10.76 20.38
CA ARG A 254 21.69 11.66 21.52
C ARG A 254 23.00 11.25 22.17
#